data_AF-A0AAD8A3L3-F1
#
_entry.id   AF-A0AAD8A3L3-F1
#
_cell.length_a   1.000
_cell.length_b   1.000
_cell.length_c   1.000
_cell.angle_alpha   90.00
_cell.angle_beta   90.00
_cell.angle_gamma   90.00
#
_symmetry.space_group_name_H-M   'P 1'
#
loop_
_entity.id
_entity.type
_entity.pdbx_description
1 polymer ?
#
loop_
_entity_poly.entity_id
_entity_poly.type
_entity_poly.pdbx_seq_one_letter_code
_entity_poly.pdbx_strand_id
1 'polypeptide(L)' 'TDPFTLYFGVKFYAADPCKLLEEITRYQFFLQVKQDILQGRLPVTFDLAAELGSYVVQ' A
#
# COMPACT_ATOMS: atom_id res chain seq x y z
N THR A 1 29.97 -14.81 3.17
CA THR A 1 28.84 -14.20 3.90
C THR A 1 27.77 -13.90 2.88
N ASP A 2 26.66 -14.62 2.93
CA ASP A 2 25.54 -14.37 2.02
C ASP A 2 24.93 -12.99 2.30
N PRO A 3 24.46 -12.27 1.26
CA PRO A 3 23.89 -10.94 1.42
C PRO A 3 22.56 -10.97 2.20
N PHE A 4 22.36 -10.00 3.10
CA PHE A 4 21.09 -9.83 3.80
C PHE A 4 20.04 -9.22 2.88
N THR A 5 18.85 -9.82 2.80
CA THR A 5 17.70 -9.24 2.11
C THR A 5 16.93 -8.33 3.07
N LEU A 6 16.86 -7.04 2.73
CA LEU A 6 16.08 -6.05 3.47
C LEU A 6 14.85 -5.65 2.64
N TYR A 7 13.73 -5.41 3.33
CA TYR A 7 12.50 -4.91 2.72
C TYR A 7 12.18 -3.54 3.29
N PHE A 8 11.99 -2.57 2.40
CA PHE A 8 11.48 -1.25 2.75
C PHE A 8 9.95 -1.27 2.64
N GLY A 9 9.26 -0.87 3.70
CA GLY A 9 7.80 -0.84 3.72
C GLY A 9 7.25 -0.02 4.88
N VAL A 10 5.93 0.17 4.87
CA VAL A 10 5.22 0.97 5.89
C VAL A 10 4.98 0.10 7.12
N LYS A 11 5.44 0.59 8.27
CA LYS A 11 5.20 -0.06 9.57
C LYS A 11 4.02 0.54 10.34
N PHE A 12 3.75 1.82 10.13
CA PHE A 12 2.69 2.56 10.83
C PHE A 12 1.80 3.27 9.81
N TYR A 13 0.50 3.02 9.87
CA TYR A 13 -0.47 3.61 8.97
C TYR A 13 -0.90 4.98 9.50
N ALA A 14 -0.96 5.97 8.61
CA ALA A 14 -1.52 7.27 8.94
C ALA A 14 -3.04 7.12 9.08
N ALA A 15 -3.63 7.76 10.09
CA ALA A 15 -5.08 7.78 10.26
C ALA A 15 -5.79 8.49 9.09
N ASP A 16 -5.09 9.44 8.45
CA ASP A 16 -5.54 10.13 7.25
C ASP A 16 -4.37 10.25 6.26
N PRO A 17 -4.35 9.47 5.16
CA PRO A 17 -3.28 9.49 4.17
C PRO A 17 -3.19 10.83 3.41
N CYS A 18 -4.24 11.66 3.41
CA CYS A 18 -4.22 12.98 2.78
C CYS A 18 -3.34 13.98 3.55
N LYS A 19 -2.97 13.68 4.81
CA LYS A 19 -2.06 14.51 5.61
C LYS A 19 -0.59 14.28 5.32
N LEU A 20 -0.25 13.25 4.55
CA LEU A 20 1.12 13.02 4.10
C LEU A 20 1.51 14.16 3.15
N LEU A 21 2.54 14.92 3.51
CA LEU A 21 2.97 16.12 2.78
C LEU A 21 3.61 15.75 1.44
N GLU A 22 4.52 14.77 1.48
CA GLU A 22 5.35 14.39 0.36
C GLU A 22 4.63 13.41 -0.55
N GLU A 23 4.68 13.67 -1.85
CA GLU A 23 4.09 12.79 -2.86
C GLU A 23 4.74 11.41 -2.88
N ILE A 24 6.06 11.34 -2.70
CA ILE A 24 6.78 10.07 -2.61
C ILE A 24 6.26 9.20 -1.46
N THR A 25 5.99 9.81 -0.30
CA THR A 25 5.50 9.11 0.89
C THR A 25 4.07 8.62 0.69
N ARG A 26 3.21 9.41 0.03
CA ARG A 26 1.87 8.97 -0.40
C ARG A 26 1.94 7.78 -1.36
N TYR A 27 2.86 7.82 -2.33
CA TYR A 27 3.03 6.73 -3.29
C TYR A 27 3.51 5.43 -2.62
N GLN A 28 4.46 5.52 -1.67
CA GLN A 28 4.88 4.34 -0.89
C GLN A 28 3.74 3.76 -0.04
N PHE A 29 2.88 4.62 0.52
CA PHE A 29 1.66 4.19 1.20
C PHE A 29 0.72 3.42 0.27
N PHE A 30 0.47 3.96 -0.92
CA PHE A 30 -0.34 3.32 -1.94
C PHE A 30 0.21 1.93 -2.31
N LEU A 31 1.52 1.82 -2.57
CA LEU A 31 2.16 0.56 -2.90
C LEU A 31 2.03 -0.47 -1.77
N GLN A 32 2.23 -0.05 -0.52
CA GLN A 32 2.04 -0.92 0.63
C GLN A 32 0.61 -1.44 0.71
N VAL A 33 -0.39 -0.55 0.67
CA VAL A 33 -1.81 -0.93 0.78
C VAL A 33 -2.21 -1.90 -0.35
N LYS A 34 -1.77 -1.62 -1.58
CA LYS A 34 -1.98 -2.53 -2.72
C LYS A 34 -1.37 -3.91 -2.45
N GLN A 35 -0.15 -3.96 -1.93
CA GLN A 35 0.52 -5.22 -1.60
C GLN A 35 -0.20 -5.97 -0.47
N ASP A 36 -0.70 -5.26 0.55
CA ASP A 36 -1.44 -5.87 1.66
C ASP A 36 -2.76 -6.50 1.22
N ILE A 37 -3.47 -5.85 0.30
CA ILE A 37 -4.69 -6.39 -0.31
C ILE A 37 -4.35 -7.67 -1.08
N LEU A 38 -3.34 -7.62 -1.95
CA LEU A 38 -2.94 -8.77 -2.78
C LEU A 38 -2.42 -9.95 -1.94
N GLN A 39 -1.78 -9.69 -0.80
CA GLN A 39 -1.28 -10.72 0.12
C GLN A 39 -2.35 -11.18 1.13
N GLY A 40 -3.55 -10.59 1.11
CA GLY A 40 -4.62 -10.91 2.05
C GLY A 40 -4.39 -10.41 3.48
N ARG A 41 -3.39 -9.55 3.70
CA ARG A 41 -3.15 -8.88 5.00
C ARG A 41 -4.19 -7.82 5.30
N LEU A 42 -4.73 -7.19 4.25
CA LEU A 42 -5.84 -6.26 4.33
C LEU A 42 -7.05 -6.87 3.60
N PRO A 43 -7.95 -7.55 4.33
CA PRO A 43 -9.13 -8.16 3.72
C PRO A 43 -10.09 -7.08 3.21
N VAL A 44 -10.51 -7.22 1.96
CA VAL A 44 -11.47 -6.35 1.29
C VAL A 44 -12.49 -7.21 0.54
N THR A 45 -13.70 -6.69 0.32
CA THR A 45 -14.68 -7.37 -0.54
C THR A 45 -14.22 -7.32 -2.00
N PHE A 46 -14.73 -8.24 -2.82
CA PHE A 46 -14.39 -8.26 -4.24
C PHE A 46 -14.79 -6.96 -4.95
N ASP A 47 -15.99 -6.43 -4.65
CA ASP A 47 -16.47 -5.18 -5.23
C ASP A 47 -15.55 -4.01 -4.91
N LEU A 48 -15.10 -3.91 -3.65
CA LEU A 48 -14.15 -2.88 -3.24
C LEU A 48 -12.78 -3.09 -3.89
N ALA A 49 -12.31 -4.33 -4.01
CA ALA A 49 -11.05 -4.62 -4.71
C ALA A 49 -11.11 -4.21 -6.19
N ALA A 50 -12.24 -4.44 -6.85
CA ALA A 50 -12.46 -4.04 -8.25
C ALA A 50 -12.49 -2.51 -8.40
N GLU A 51 -13.19 -1.81 -7.50
CA GLU A 51 -13.23 -0.35 -7.46
C GLU A 51 -11.83 0.24 -7.24
N LEU A 52 -11.10 -0.24 -6.24
CA LEU A 52 -9.72 0.18 -5.98
C LEU A 52 -8.80 -0.12 -7.16
N GLY A 53 -9.00 -1.27 -7.82
CA GLY A 53 -8.29 -1.62 -9.04
C GLY A 53 -8.52 -0.65 -10.19
N SER A 54 -9.73 -0.09 -10.31
CA SER A 54 -10.01 0.95 -11.32
C SER A 54 -9.20 2.23 -11.07
N TYR A 55 -9.05 2.65 -9.81
CA TYR A 55 -8.24 3.82 -9.43
C TYR A 55 -6.73 3.61 -9.61
N VAL A 56 -6.26 2.37 -9.59
CA VAL A 56 -4.84 2.05 -9.84
C VAL A 56 -4.46 2.26 -11.31
N VAL A 57 -5.42 2.09 -12.23
CA VAL A 57 -5.21 2.17 -13.69
C VAL A 57 -5.40 3.60 -14.22
N GLN A 58 -6.14 4.44 -13.49
CA GLN A 58 -6.42 5.84 -13.83
C GLN A 58 -5.15 6.69 -13.93
#